data_AF-A0A3B9VK04-F1
#
_entry.id   AF-A0A3B9VK04-F1
#
_cell.length_a   1.000
_cell.length_b   1.000
_cell.length_c   1.000
_cell.angle_alpha   90.00
_cell.angle_beta   90.00
_cell.angle_gamma   90.00
#
_symmetry.space_group_name_H-M   'P 1'
#
loop_
_entity.id
_entity.type
_entity.pdbx_description
1 polymer ?
#
loop_
_entity_poly.entity_id
_entity_poly.type
_entity_poly.pdbx_seq_one_letter_code
_entity_poly.pdbx_strand_id
1 'polypeptide(L)'
;YSPCFRKEAGSYGKDTRGIIRVHQFDKVEMFSYCAMQDAEAEHQRLLNWEKDFLNAMEIPYRVIDVATGDLGSSANRKFDCEA
;
A
#
# COMPACT_ATOMS: atom_id res chain seq x y z
N TYR A 1 -9.22 8.79 -6.58
CA TYR A 1 -8.23 8.76 -7.67
C TYR A 1 -7.51 10.09 -7.70
N SER A 2 -6.18 10.09 -7.71
CA SER A 2 -5.36 11.28 -7.87
C SER A 2 -3.97 10.94 -8.44
N PRO A 3 -3.34 11.84 -9.22
CA PRO A 3 -1.92 11.72 -9.53
C PRO A 3 -1.09 11.94 -8.25
N CYS A 4 -0.10 11.09 -8.05
CA CYS A 4 0.83 11.14 -6.92
C CYS A 4 2.22 11.55 -7.44
N PHE A 5 2.86 12.50 -6.74
CA PHE A 5 4.18 13.00 -7.12
C PHE A 5 5.22 12.64 -6.05
N ARG A 6 6.28 11.93 -6.44
CA ARG A 6 7.38 11.56 -5.54
C ARG A 6 8.74 11.87 -6.17
N LYS A 7 9.64 12.44 -5.37
CA LYS A 7 11.03 12.73 -5.81
C LYS A 7 11.87 11.48 -6.02
N GLU A 8 11.48 10.35 -5.41
CA GLU A 8 12.26 9.09 -5.43
C GLU A 8 13.74 9.30 -5.05
N ALA A 9 14.00 10.22 -4.11
CA ALA A 9 15.34 10.46 -3.60
C ALA A 9 15.83 9.24 -2.81
N GLY A 10 17.04 8.76 -3.11
CA GLY A 10 17.62 7.57 -2.47
C GLY A 10 17.42 6.26 -3.24
N SER A 11 16.81 6.28 -4.43
CA SER A 11 16.59 5.08 -5.25
C SER A 11 17.52 4.98 -6.48
N TYR A 12 18.70 5.60 -6.44
CA TYR A 12 19.63 5.60 -7.58
C TYR A 12 19.98 4.16 -8.00
N GLY A 13 19.79 3.85 -9.29
CA GLY A 13 20.05 2.52 -9.86
C GLY A 13 18.99 1.45 -9.56
N LYS A 14 17.95 1.74 -8.77
CA LYS A 14 16.82 0.83 -8.52
C LYS A 14 15.68 1.10 -9.50
N ASP A 15 15.09 0.04 -10.05
CA ASP A 15 13.86 0.06 -10.86
C ASP A 15 13.86 1.11 -11.99
N THR A 16 15.00 1.29 -12.66
CA THR A 16 15.20 2.36 -13.65
C THR A 16 14.49 2.13 -15.00
N ARG A 17 13.96 0.93 -15.23
CA ARG A 17 13.22 0.55 -16.45
C ARG A 17 11.77 0.21 -16.10
N GLY A 18 10.85 0.69 -16.93
CA GLY A 18 9.43 0.43 -16.80
C GLY A 18 8.72 1.51 -16.00
N ILE A 19 7.58 1.17 -15.40
CA ILE A 19 6.67 2.12 -14.74
C ILE A 19 6.51 1.85 -13.23
N ILE A 20 7.27 0.90 -12.67
CA ILE A 20 7.16 0.52 -11.26
C ILE A 20 7.62 1.66 -10.33
N ARG A 21 8.62 2.44 -10.73
CA ARG A 21 9.13 3.58 -9.96
C ARG A 21 9.29 4.80 -10.86
N VAL A 22 8.39 5.77 -10.72
CA VAL A 22 8.34 6.99 -11.53
C VAL A 22 7.97 8.19 -10.67
N HIS A 23 8.28 9.40 -11.14
CA HIS A 23 7.97 10.63 -10.40
C HIS A 23 6.47 10.93 -10.30
N GLN A 24 5.68 10.46 -11.26
CA GLN A 24 4.24 10.62 -11.30
C GLN A 24 3.58 9.28 -11.58
N PHE A 25 2.65 8.87 -10.73
CA PHE A 25 1.83 7.67 -10.91
C PHE A 25 0.42 7.91 -10.36
N ASP A 26 -0.55 7.15 -10.84
CA ASP A 26 -1.93 7.26 -10.38
C ASP A 26 -2.20 6.31 -9.22
N LYS A 27 -3.01 6.78 -8.27
CA LYS A 27 -3.43 5.97 -7.12
C LYS A 27 -4.89 6.18 -6.80
N VAL A 28 -5.59 5.09 -6.50
CA VAL A 28 -6.87 5.10 -5.80
C VAL A 28 -6.57 4.79 -4.33
N GLU A 29 -6.82 5.77 -3.46
CA GLU A 29 -6.52 5.64 -2.03
C GLU A 29 -7.78 5.34 -1.23
N MET A 30 -7.66 4.42 -0.28
CA MET A 30 -8.65 4.22 0.76
C MET A 30 -8.23 4.96 2.03
N PHE A 31 -9.15 5.70 2.64
CA PHE A 31 -8.91 6.44 3.87
C PHE A 31 -10.13 6.27 4.80
N SER A 32 -9.88 6.09 6.09
CA SER A 32 -10.94 5.95 7.10
C SER A 32 -10.60 6.66 8.41
N TYR A 33 -11.62 7.18 9.08
CA TYR A 33 -11.58 7.64 10.46
C TYR A 33 -12.58 6.81 11.25
N CYS A 34 -12.13 6.14 12.31
CA CYS A 34 -12.95 5.31 13.17
C CYS A 34 -12.66 5.59 14.64
N ALA A 35 -13.53 5.10 15.52
CA ALA A 35 -13.26 5.14 16.95
C ALA A 35 -12.11 4.19 17.30
N MET A 36 -11.37 4.48 18.37
CA MET A 36 -10.16 3.74 18.71
C MET A 36 -10.41 2.25 18.90
N GLN A 37 -11.55 1.86 19.48
CA GLN A 37 -11.91 0.46 19.69
C GLN A 37 -12.16 -0.32 18.38
N ASP A 38 -12.43 0.38 17.27
CA ASP A 38 -12.72 -0.23 15.98
C ASP A 38 -11.49 -0.27 15.06
N ALA A 39 -10.37 0.33 15.47
CA ALA A 39 -9.21 0.56 14.60
C ALA A 39 -8.63 -0.72 13.99
N GLU A 40 -8.55 -1.81 14.75
CA GLU A 40 -8.04 -3.10 14.25
C GLU A 40 -8.99 -3.73 13.23
N ALA A 41 -10.29 -3.70 13.52
CA ALA A 41 -11.32 -4.22 12.61
C ALA A 41 -11.38 -3.40 11.32
N GLU A 42 -11.26 -2.08 11.42
CA GLU A 42 -11.24 -1.17 10.27
C GLU A 42 -10.00 -1.39 9.40
N HIS A 43 -8.82 -1.56 10.02
CA HIS A 43 -7.59 -1.89 9.29
C HIS A 43 -7.74 -3.21 8.51
N GLN A 44 -8.32 -4.23 9.14
CA GLN A 44 -8.56 -5.51 8.46
C GLN A 44 -9.61 -5.40 7.34
N ARG A 45 -10.60 -4.52 7.49
CA ARG A 45 -11.61 -4.25 6.46
C ARG A 45 -10.98 -3.62 5.22
N LEU A 46 -10.08 -2.65 5.39
CA LEU A 46 -9.34 -2.03 4.29
C LEU A 46 -8.47 -3.06 3.54
N LEU A 47 -7.75 -3.91 4.27
CA LEU A 47 -6.98 -4.99 3.66
C LEU A 47 -7.88 -5.96 2.87
N ASN A 48 -9.05 -6.32 3.41
CA ASN A 48 -9.96 -7.22 2.70
C ASN A 48 -10.48 -6.60 1.40
N TRP A 49 -10.75 -5.30 1.36
CA TRP A 49 -11.14 -4.63 0.11
C TRP A 49 -10.04 -4.62 -0.95
N GLU A 50 -8.78 -4.43 -0.55
CA GLU A 50 -7.65 -4.53 -1.48
C GLU A 50 -7.53 -5.95 -2.04
N LYS A 51 -7.68 -6.96 -1.19
CA LYS A 51 -7.69 -8.38 -1.58
C LYS A 51 -8.82 -8.71 -2.55
N ASP A 52 -10.03 -8.25 -2.27
CA ASP A 52 -11.20 -8.44 -3.12
C ASP A 52 -10.99 -7.80 -4.49
N PHE A 53 -10.38 -6.62 -4.53
CA PHE A 53 -10.01 -5.94 -5.78
C PHE A 53 -8.99 -6.74 -6.61
N LEU A 54 -7.90 -7.19 -5.99
CA LEU A 54 -6.89 -8.02 -6.67
C LEU A 54 -7.45 -9.36 -7.14
N ASN A 55 -8.29 -10.00 -6.33
CA ASN A 55 -9.00 -11.24 -6.69
C ASN A 55 -9.92 -11.02 -7.90
N ALA A 56 -10.67 -9.91 -7.94
CA ALA A 56 -11.58 -9.59 -9.04
C ALA A 56 -10.85 -9.33 -10.37
N MET A 57 -9.58 -8.91 -10.30
CA MET A 57 -8.71 -8.77 -11.47
C MET A 57 -7.96 -10.07 -11.83
N GLU A 58 -8.16 -11.15 -11.05
CA GLU A 58 -7.47 -12.44 -11.21
C GLU A 58 -5.93 -12.33 -11.14
N ILE A 59 -5.42 -11.36 -10.38
CA ILE A 59 -3.98 -11.17 -10.17
C ILE A 59 -3.52 -12.01 -8.98
N PRO A 60 -2.56 -12.93 -9.12
CA PRO A 60 -1.96 -13.63 -7.99
C PRO A 60 -1.17 -12.66 -7.12
N TYR A 61 -1.31 -12.75 -5.80
CA TYR A 61 -0.56 -11.92 -4.86
C TYR A 61 -0.30 -12.67 -3.55
N ARG A 62 0.57 -12.11 -2.72
CA ARG A 62 0.76 -12.50 -1.31
C ARG A 62 0.51 -11.30 -0.39
N VAL A 63 0.06 -11.57 0.83
CA VAL A 63 -0.06 -10.56 1.88
C VAL A 63 1.09 -10.73 2.87
N ILE A 64 1.85 -9.67 3.10
CA ILE A 64 2.96 -9.63 4.05
C ILE A 64 2.56 -8.75 5.24
N ASP A 65 2.73 -9.27 6.46
CA ASP A 65 2.71 -8.46 7.69
C ASP A 65 4.13 -7.89 7.90
N VAL A 66 4.27 -6.58 7.77
CA VAL A 66 5.57 -5.92 7.64
C VAL A 66 6.31 -5.91 8.98
N ALA A 67 7.59 -6.28 8.96
CA ALA A 67 8.43 -6.27 10.15
C ALA A 67 8.58 -4.85 10.73
N THR A 68 8.72 -4.76 12.05
CA THR A 68 8.75 -3.46 12.76
C THR A 68 9.84 -2.49 12.27
N GLY A 69 10.98 -3.01 11.83
CA GLY A 69 12.09 -2.20 11.28
C GLY A 69 11.81 -1.57 9.93
N ASP A 70 10.83 -2.07 9.19
CA ASP A 70 10.44 -1.60 7.85
C ASP A 70 9.16 -0.74 7.89
N LEU A 71 8.60 -0.49 9.08
CA LEU A 71 7.45 0.39 9.25
C LEU A 71 7.82 1.86 9.04
N GLY A 72 6.93 2.59 8.35
CA GLY A 72 7.01 4.05 8.28
C GLY A 72 6.66 4.69 9.63
N SER A 73 7.14 5.92 9.85
CA SER A 73 7.05 6.61 11.15
C SER A 73 5.63 6.77 11.73
N SER A 74 4.60 6.75 10.88
CA SER A 74 3.20 6.90 11.28
C SER A 74 2.46 5.58 11.47
N ALA A 75 3.06 4.44 11.13
CA ALA A 75 2.37 3.15 11.09
C ALA A 75 2.61 2.37 12.40
N ASN A 76 1.53 1.93 13.05
CA ASN A 76 1.60 0.97 14.15
C ASN A 76 1.72 -0.48 13.62
N ARG A 77 1.01 -0.79 12.53
CA ARG A 77 1.07 -2.06 11.80
C ARG A 77 0.79 -1.79 10.32
N LYS A 78 1.37 -2.59 9.43
CA LYS A 78 1.20 -2.44 7.97
C LYS A 78 1.12 -3.82 7.31
N PHE A 79 0.19 -3.95 6.37
CA PHE A 79 0.15 -5.09 5.46
C PHE A 79 0.48 -4.62 4.04
N ASP A 80 1.32 -5.39 3.34
CA ASP A 80 1.63 -5.15 1.93
C ASP A 80 1.05 -6.28 1.07
N CYS A 81 0.25 -5.92 0.06
CA CYS A 81 -0.19 -6.82 -0.99
C CYS A 81 0.80 -6.77 -2.16
N GLU A 82 1.59 -7.83 -2.35
CA GLU A 82 2.58 -7.93 -3.42
C GLU A 82 2.08 -8.86 -4.52
N ALA A 83 1.87 -8.29 -5.71
CA ALA A 83 1.48 -8.97 -6.95
C ALA A 83 2.66 -9.10 -7.93
#